data_AF-A0A2S7QK17-F1
#
_entry.id   AF-A0A2S7QK17-F1
#
_cell.length_a   1.000
_cell.length_b   1.000
_cell.length_c   1.000
_cell.angle_alpha   90.00
_cell.angle_beta   90.00
_cell.angle_gamma   90.00
#
_symmetry.space_group_name_H-M   'P 1'
#
loop_
_entity.id
_entity.type
_entity.pdbx_description
1 polymer ?
#
loop_
_entity_poly.entity_id
_entity_poly.type
_entity_poly.pdbx_seq_one_letter_code
_entity_poly.pdbx_strand_id
1 'polypeptide(L)'
;MSSSTHHSPPSLDLTFGLEIQFDLAVLPASFTDPHHGHGRLVYEPIRHPGAVGFQHPETDKWHADEDHELFDDWSSVWAQNARTHIAECLHEYGYNTHVPGYDEEGTKYHEPKLIEKFQHQAWTIADKEFHQSGFRHGYFLLPMEIQSPPMPFNEGSLLNVRRVLQVVSERYMILCNTDAAIHVHIGNSGNPFPLRTLVNFALLAWTFERPLLQIHPPRFQNYQRNGSTFPPMINIASLVSRWAALKGHRTPIYGLETIAACKNIDELVFLVKNGHDDRRLTYNLLGLSDELRPETSEGDDPFKRTVEFRQHKSHFDPLEVTDWISVCAAFMRKAHSLSTESTFKHCRSLLNGPPDFCSLQYTLMFLGCDEEQVSYYITHRYPTDARPMATLYDRPVAYGPIDTAEVYHYPAWSPRALSGGRENRPKLPPRNEDARRRDRPGPTYPEEDYGVRENYGVRDN
;
A
#
# COMPACT_ATOMS: atom_id res chain seq x y z
N MET A 1 -36.82 8.70 42.75
CA MET A 1 -35.60 7.99 42.31
C MET A 1 -35.85 7.52 40.89
N SER A 2 -35.40 8.27 39.88
CA SER A 2 -35.53 7.89 38.48
C SER A 2 -34.30 7.08 38.11
N SER A 3 -34.47 5.79 37.80
CA SER A 3 -33.38 4.95 37.34
C SER A 3 -33.01 5.38 35.91
N SER A 4 -31.92 6.12 35.79
CA SER A 4 -31.24 6.36 34.52
C SER A 4 -30.74 5.01 33.99
N THR A 5 -31.50 4.41 33.09
CA THR A 5 -31.01 3.31 32.26
C THR A 5 -29.90 3.85 31.38
N HIS A 6 -28.64 3.63 31.77
CA HIS A 6 -27.50 3.87 30.91
C HIS A 6 -27.63 2.96 29.67
N HIS A 7 -28.22 3.48 28.60
CA HIS A 7 -28.15 2.82 27.30
C HIS A 7 -26.69 2.85 26.86
N SER A 8 -26.07 1.67 26.83
CA SER A 8 -24.79 1.50 26.16
C SER A 8 -24.94 2.01 24.72
N PRO A 9 -23.95 2.76 24.20
CA PRO A 9 -23.97 3.17 22.81
C PRO A 9 -24.07 1.92 21.91
N PRO A 10 -24.79 2.00 20.78
CA PRO A 10 -24.89 0.87 19.86
C PRO A 10 -23.49 0.44 19.42
N SER A 11 -23.26 -0.86 19.33
CA SER A 11 -21.98 -1.42 18.90
C SER A 11 -21.63 -0.94 17.50
N LEU A 12 -20.34 -0.69 17.25
CA LEU A 12 -19.86 -0.44 15.89
C LEU A 12 -20.01 -1.69 15.02
N ASP A 13 -20.50 -1.49 13.81
CA ASP A 13 -20.52 -2.51 12.76
C ASP A 13 -19.30 -2.29 11.87
N LEU A 14 -18.14 -2.70 12.36
CA LEU A 14 -16.87 -2.38 11.72
C LEU A 14 -16.74 -3.09 10.37
N THR A 15 -16.33 -2.32 9.37
CA THR A 15 -15.81 -2.83 8.10
C THR A 15 -14.34 -2.48 7.97
N PHE A 16 -13.63 -3.20 7.11
CA PHE A 16 -12.29 -2.84 6.71
C PHE A 16 -12.11 -2.91 5.18
N GLY A 17 -11.22 -2.07 4.66
CA GLY A 17 -10.62 -2.18 3.33
C GLY A 17 -9.11 -2.32 3.49
N LEU A 18 -8.47 -3.00 2.54
CA LEU A 18 -7.04 -3.28 2.55
C LEU A 18 -6.44 -2.85 1.22
N GLU A 19 -5.35 -2.09 1.25
CA GLU A 19 -4.53 -1.77 0.08
C GLU A 19 -3.13 -2.32 0.33
N ILE A 20 -2.60 -3.11 -0.62
CA ILE A 20 -1.24 -3.66 -0.55
C ILE A 20 -0.48 -3.28 -1.79
N GLN A 21 0.63 -2.57 -1.59
CA GLN A 21 1.53 -2.16 -2.66
C GLN A 21 2.67 -3.14 -2.83
N PHE A 22 3.11 -3.41 -4.05
CA PHE A 22 4.25 -4.29 -4.32
C PHE A 22 4.79 -4.07 -5.73
N ASP A 23 5.95 -4.65 -6.02
CA ASP A 23 6.49 -4.71 -7.37
C ASP A 23 6.32 -6.13 -7.93
N LEU A 24 5.75 -6.24 -9.12
CA LEU A 24 5.69 -7.49 -9.88
C LEU A 24 6.97 -7.64 -10.71
N ALA A 25 7.62 -8.79 -10.61
CA ALA A 25 8.77 -9.09 -11.45
C ALA A 25 8.33 -9.42 -12.88
N VAL A 26 8.96 -8.73 -13.82
CA VAL A 26 8.68 -8.78 -15.25
C VAL A 26 9.95 -9.12 -16.00
N LEU A 27 9.83 -10.05 -16.93
CA LEU A 27 10.95 -10.49 -17.74
C LEU A 27 10.47 -10.80 -19.15
N PRO A 28 10.90 -10.05 -20.17
CA PRO A 28 10.55 -10.37 -21.54
C PRO A 28 11.03 -11.77 -21.94
N ALA A 29 10.27 -12.48 -22.77
CA ALA A 29 10.51 -13.89 -23.12
C ALA A 29 11.92 -14.20 -23.66
N SER A 30 12.60 -13.19 -24.21
CA SER A 30 13.97 -13.31 -24.71
C SER A 30 15.06 -13.34 -23.63
N PHE A 31 14.75 -12.82 -22.44
CA PHE A 31 15.66 -12.84 -21.31
C PHE A 31 15.64 -14.22 -20.65
N THR A 32 16.77 -14.61 -20.10
CA THR A 32 16.84 -15.81 -19.27
C THR A 32 16.52 -15.41 -17.84
N ASP A 33 15.57 -16.10 -17.23
CA ASP A 33 15.27 -15.95 -15.81
C ASP A 33 16.54 -16.20 -14.97
N PRO A 34 17.07 -15.17 -14.28
CA PRO A 34 18.30 -15.31 -13.51
C PRO A 34 18.13 -16.32 -12.36
N HIS A 35 16.90 -16.53 -11.87
CA HIS A 35 16.61 -17.41 -10.76
C HIS A 35 15.81 -18.66 -11.18
N HIS A 36 16.19 -19.28 -12.30
CA HIS A 36 15.58 -20.52 -12.80
C HIS A 36 15.36 -21.60 -11.73
N GLY A 37 14.27 -22.37 -11.89
CA GLY A 37 13.97 -23.54 -11.04
C GLY A 37 12.98 -23.28 -9.91
N HIS A 38 12.40 -22.07 -9.80
CA HIS A 38 11.25 -21.81 -8.94
C HIS A 38 9.91 -22.08 -9.64
N GLY A 39 8.85 -22.34 -8.86
CA GLY A 39 7.50 -22.59 -9.38
C GLY A 39 6.63 -21.34 -9.61
N ARG A 40 7.12 -20.15 -9.24
CA ARG A 40 6.41 -18.87 -9.42
C ARG A 40 6.49 -18.39 -10.87
N LEU A 41 5.47 -17.64 -11.30
CA LEU A 41 5.45 -16.94 -12.58
C LEU A 41 6.23 -15.62 -12.48
N VAL A 42 7.13 -15.44 -13.43
CA VAL A 42 7.61 -14.12 -13.82
C VAL A 42 6.69 -13.64 -14.93
N TYR A 43 6.19 -12.41 -14.86
CA TYR A 43 5.29 -11.92 -15.89
C TYR A 43 6.07 -11.65 -17.19
N GLU A 44 5.62 -12.23 -18.30
CA GLU A 44 6.29 -12.14 -19.60
C GLU A 44 5.52 -11.17 -20.52
N PRO A 45 5.98 -9.92 -20.67
CA PRO A 45 5.31 -8.96 -21.53
C PRO A 45 5.55 -9.30 -23.01
N ILE A 46 4.52 -9.12 -23.83
CA ILE A 46 4.63 -9.22 -25.28
C ILE A 46 5.02 -7.85 -25.83
N ARG A 47 5.99 -7.80 -26.76
CA ARG A 47 6.32 -6.56 -27.49
C ARG A 47 5.18 -6.15 -28.42
N HIS A 48 4.96 -4.84 -28.58
CA HIS A 48 3.97 -4.33 -29.51
C HIS A 48 4.35 -4.60 -30.98
N PRO A 49 3.40 -4.97 -31.86
CA PRO A 49 3.60 -5.00 -33.31
C PRO A 49 3.95 -3.61 -33.84
N GLY A 50 5.23 -3.35 -34.11
CA GLY A 50 5.72 -2.04 -34.58
C GLY A 50 6.82 -1.40 -33.73
N ALA A 51 7.13 -1.97 -32.56
CA ALA A 51 8.36 -1.60 -31.84
C ALA A 51 9.59 -1.84 -32.72
N VAL A 52 10.61 -0.97 -32.61
CA VAL A 52 11.87 -1.11 -33.36
C VAL A 52 12.45 -2.51 -33.11
N GLY A 53 12.72 -3.26 -34.17
CA GLY A 53 13.23 -4.64 -34.09
C GLY A 53 12.17 -5.76 -34.21
N PHE A 54 10.87 -5.44 -34.23
CA PHE A 54 9.79 -6.44 -34.32
C PHE A 54 9.54 -7.00 -35.75
N GLN A 55 10.42 -6.69 -36.71
CA GLN A 55 10.31 -7.15 -38.12
C GLN A 55 10.47 -8.68 -38.25
N HIS A 56 10.89 -9.35 -37.18
CA HIS A 56 11.06 -10.80 -37.10
C HIS A 56 10.60 -11.32 -35.72
N PRO A 57 9.30 -11.61 -35.52
CA PRO A 57 8.75 -12.06 -34.23
C PRO A 57 9.41 -13.35 -33.70
N GLU A 58 9.96 -14.17 -34.60
CA GLU A 58 10.69 -15.40 -34.25
C GLU A 58 12.11 -15.13 -33.69
N THR A 59 12.56 -13.88 -33.75
CA THR A 59 13.86 -13.44 -33.24
C THR A 59 13.75 -12.39 -32.15
N ASP A 60 12.57 -12.23 -31.51
CA ASP A 60 12.31 -11.29 -30.41
C ASP A 60 13.45 -11.31 -29.39
N LYS A 61 14.45 -10.46 -29.60
CA LYS A 61 15.72 -10.44 -28.87
C LYS A 61 15.81 -9.07 -28.28
N TRP A 62 15.65 -9.03 -26.96
CA TRP A 62 15.82 -7.81 -26.24
C TRP A 62 17.30 -7.46 -26.01
N HIS A 63 17.62 -6.19 -26.23
CA HIS A 63 18.87 -5.51 -25.99
C HIS A 63 18.72 -4.54 -24.80
N ALA A 64 19.50 -4.76 -23.75
CA ALA A 64 19.35 -4.09 -22.45
C ALA A 64 19.37 -2.54 -22.49
N ASP A 65 20.04 -1.92 -23.47
CA ASP A 65 20.13 -0.46 -23.56
C ASP A 65 18.99 0.17 -24.37
N GLU A 66 18.63 -0.42 -25.52
CA GLU A 66 17.59 0.10 -26.42
C GLU A 66 16.19 -0.25 -25.89
N ASP A 67 16.07 -1.34 -25.12
CA ASP A 67 14.78 -1.76 -24.58
C ASP A 67 14.48 -1.26 -23.17
N HIS A 68 15.39 -0.52 -22.52
CA HIS A 68 15.02 0.20 -21.30
C HIS A 68 14.14 1.40 -21.65
N GLU A 69 14.48 2.14 -22.71
CA GLU A 69 13.63 3.23 -23.23
C GLU A 69 12.30 2.64 -23.73
N LEU A 70 12.35 1.52 -24.45
CA LEU A 70 11.13 0.77 -24.79
C LEU A 70 10.36 0.34 -23.54
N PHE A 71 11.07 -0.07 -22.48
CA PHE A 71 10.40 -0.49 -21.26
C PHE A 71 9.65 0.67 -20.62
N ASP A 72 10.28 1.83 -20.52
CA ASP A 72 9.67 3.03 -19.99
C ASP A 72 8.48 3.47 -20.86
N ASP A 73 8.63 3.44 -22.20
CA ASP A 73 7.59 3.79 -23.17
C ASP A 73 6.34 2.89 -23.09
N TRP A 74 6.51 1.61 -22.75
CA TRP A 74 5.44 0.60 -22.75
C TRP A 74 5.04 0.11 -21.35
N SER A 75 5.68 0.63 -20.31
CA SER A 75 5.46 0.24 -18.90
C SER A 75 3.98 0.32 -18.50
N SER A 76 3.26 1.34 -18.97
CA SER A 76 1.82 1.52 -18.72
C SER A 76 0.96 0.42 -19.35
N VAL A 77 1.26 0.02 -20.58
CA VAL A 77 0.54 -1.04 -21.30
C VAL A 77 0.80 -2.39 -20.65
N TRP A 78 2.05 -2.69 -20.29
CA TRP A 78 2.33 -3.95 -19.59
C TRP A 78 1.81 -3.96 -18.16
N ALA A 79 1.80 -2.83 -17.47
CA ALA A 79 1.14 -2.74 -16.18
C ALA A 79 -0.35 -3.07 -16.32
N GLN A 80 -1.04 -2.49 -17.31
CA GLN A 80 -2.44 -2.83 -17.60
C GLN A 80 -2.62 -4.34 -17.88
N ASN A 81 -1.79 -4.93 -18.72
CA ASN A 81 -1.89 -6.36 -19.05
C ASN A 81 -1.58 -7.28 -17.87
N ALA A 82 -0.58 -6.92 -17.05
CA ALA A 82 -0.25 -7.64 -15.82
C ALA A 82 -1.39 -7.57 -14.82
N ARG A 83 -2.04 -6.42 -14.68
CA ARG A 83 -3.23 -6.24 -13.82
C ARG A 83 -4.40 -7.11 -14.30
N THR A 84 -4.67 -7.14 -15.60
CA THR A 84 -5.66 -8.04 -16.20
C THR A 84 -5.34 -9.51 -15.89
N HIS A 85 -4.08 -9.93 -16.07
CA HIS A 85 -3.67 -11.30 -15.80
C HIS A 85 -3.79 -11.70 -14.32
N ILE A 86 -3.43 -10.81 -13.38
CA ILE A 86 -3.65 -11.05 -11.94
C ILE A 86 -5.14 -11.14 -11.63
N ALA A 87 -5.95 -10.26 -12.23
CA ALA A 87 -7.40 -10.27 -12.05
C ALA A 87 -8.03 -11.57 -12.57
N GLU A 88 -7.67 -12.03 -13.77
CA GLU A 88 -8.09 -13.32 -14.33
C GLU A 88 -7.67 -14.49 -13.44
N CYS A 89 -6.43 -14.48 -12.94
CA CYS A 89 -5.96 -15.51 -12.01
C CYS A 89 -6.82 -15.54 -10.74
N LEU A 90 -7.12 -14.40 -10.12
CA LEU A 90 -8.01 -14.36 -8.96
C LEU A 90 -9.44 -14.81 -9.32
N HIS A 91 -9.92 -14.49 -10.52
CA HIS A 91 -11.21 -14.95 -11.02
C HIS A 91 -11.29 -16.48 -11.14
N GLU A 92 -10.23 -17.14 -11.62
CA GLU A 92 -10.13 -18.61 -11.65
C GLU A 92 -10.23 -19.25 -10.25
N TYR A 93 -9.81 -18.52 -9.21
CA TYR A 93 -9.94 -18.94 -7.80
C TYR A 93 -11.27 -18.51 -7.16
N GLY A 94 -12.21 -17.97 -7.95
CA GLY A 94 -13.56 -17.63 -7.52
C GLY A 94 -13.72 -16.23 -6.93
N TYR A 95 -12.78 -15.32 -7.17
CA TYR A 95 -12.85 -13.93 -6.71
C TYR A 95 -13.39 -13.01 -7.81
N ASN A 96 -14.29 -12.11 -7.45
CA ASN A 96 -14.67 -11.04 -8.35
C ASN A 96 -13.55 -10.00 -8.38
N THR A 97 -13.23 -9.52 -9.56
CA THR A 97 -12.12 -8.60 -9.77
C THR A 97 -12.51 -7.46 -10.69
N HIS A 98 -11.85 -6.33 -10.50
CA HIS A 98 -11.94 -5.14 -11.32
C HIS A 98 -10.52 -4.65 -11.61
N VAL A 99 -10.28 -4.25 -12.85
CA VAL A 99 -9.03 -3.60 -13.25
C VAL A 99 -9.39 -2.19 -13.73
N PRO A 100 -8.89 -1.13 -13.08
CA PRO A 100 -9.10 0.23 -13.56
C PRO A 100 -8.32 0.40 -14.87
N GLY A 101 -9.00 0.40 -16.01
CA GLY A 101 -8.34 0.68 -17.29
C GLY A 101 -8.44 2.15 -17.68
N TYR A 102 -7.86 2.44 -18.84
CA TYR A 102 -8.05 3.68 -19.58
C TYR A 102 -8.72 3.32 -20.92
N ASP A 103 -9.62 4.15 -21.42
CA ASP A 103 -10.11 4.04 -22.79
C ASP A 103 -9.04 4.44 -23.81
N GLU A 104 -9.35 4.28 -25.10
CA GLU A 104 -8.43 4.58 -26.22
C GLU A 104 -7.98 6.04 -26.22
N GLU A 105 -8.78 6.94 -25.63
CA GLU A 105 -8.50 8.35 -25.45
C GLU A 105 -7.68 8.67 -24.18
N GLY A 106 -7.31 7.65 -23.39
CA GLY A 106 -6.55 7.80 -22.14
C GLY A 106 -7.39 8.27 -20.96
N THR A 107 -8.72 8.18 -21.05
CA THR A 107 -9.65 8.49 -19.95
C THR A 107 -9.80 7.26 -19.07
N LYS A 108 -9.62 7.42 -17.75
CA LYS A 108 -9.80 6.32 -16.79
C LYS A 108 -11.24 5.79 -16.90
N TYR A 109 -11.42 4.48 -17.07
CA TYR A 109 -12.76 3.87 -16.97
C TYR A 109 -13.40 4.25 -15.64
N HIS A 110 -14.73 4.38 -15.63
CA HIS A 110 -15.47 4.67 -14.41
C HIS A 110 -15.19 3.58 -13.38
N GLU A 111 -14.49 3.94 -12.31
CA GLU A 111 -14.19 3.04 -11.22
C GLU A 111 -15.49 2.71 -10.47
N PRO A 112 -15.82 1.43 -10.21
CA PRO A 112 -17.02 1.08 -9.46
C PRO A 112 -17.02 1.76 -8.10
N LYS A 113 -18.19 2.21 -7.65
CA LYS A 113 -18.32 2.80 -6.32
C LYS A 113 -17.99 1.76 -5.26
N LEU A 114 -17.50 2.17 -4.09
CA LEU A 114 -17.16 1.22 -3.01
C LEU A 114 -18.38 0.44 -2.54
N ILE A 115 -19.58 1.01 -2.61
CA ILE A 115 -20.83 0.28 -2.36
C ILE A 115 -21.03 -0.89 -3.34
N GLU A 116 -20.70 -0.71 -4.61
CA GLU A 116 -20.78 -1.76 -5.64
C GLU A 116 -19.68 -2.80 -5.38
N LYS A 117 -18.45 -2.36 -5.08
CA LYS A 117 -17.36 -3.26 -4.69
C LYS A 117 -17.73 -4.08 -3.44
N PHE A 118 -18.39 -3.47 -2.46
CA PHE A 118 -18.90 -4.14 -1.26
C PHE A 118 -19.97 -5.19 -1.60
N GLN A 119 -20.96 -4.84 -2.44
CA GLN A 119 -22.03 -5.76 -2.83
C GLN A 119 -21.53 -6.95 -3.65
N HIS A 120 -20.59 -6.71 -4.56
CA HIS A 120 -20.04 -7.73 -5.43
C HIS A 120 -18.78 -8.41 -4.87
N GLN A 121 -18.27 -7.98 -3.71
CA GLN A 121 -17.00 -8.44 -3.15
C GLN A 121 -15.86 -8.39 -4.19
N ALA A 122 -15.77 -7.27 -4.91
CA ALA A 122 -14.85 -7.09 -6.04
C ALA A 122 -13.50 -6.52 -5.60
N TRP A 123 -12.44 -7.29 -5.82
CA TRP A 123 -11.05 -6.88 -5.62
C TRP A 123 -10.59 -5.98 -6.76
N THR A 124 -9.77 -4.97 -6.46
CA THR A 124 -9.21 -4.07 -7.48
C THR A 124 -7.72 -4.33 -7.65
N ILE A 125 -7.27 -4.51 -8.89
CA ILE A 125 -5.84 -4.57 -9.22
C ILE A 125 -5.47 -3.27 -9.94
N ALA A 126 -4.73 -2.41 -9.27
CA ALA A 126 -4.43 -1.05 -9.70
C ALA A 126 -2.91 -0.84 -9.82
N ASP A 127 -2.53 0.27 -10.47
CA ASP A 127 -1.14 0.73 -10.44
C ASP A 127 -0.86 1.39 -9.09
N LYS A 128 0.36 1.25 -8.59
CA LYS A 128 0.80 2.09 -7.47
C LYS A 128 1.11 3.48 -8.01
N GLU A 129 0.39 4.49 -7.54
CA GLU A 129 0.64 5.88 -7.91
C GLU A 129 2.07 6.31 -7.48
N PHE A 130 2.82 6.96 -8.39
CA PHE A 130 4.09 7.65 -8.12
C PHE A 130 5.36 6.82 -7.84
N HIS A 131 5.51 5.61 -8.41
CA HIS A 131 6.79 4.91 -8.36
C HIS A 131 7.48 4.80 -9.73
N GLN A 132 8.81 4.93 -9.75
CA GLN A 132 9.62 4.67 -10.96
C GLN A 132 9.76 3.16 -11.13
N SER A 133 9.11 2.62 -12.17
CA SER A 133 9.43 1.30 -12.70
C SER A 133 10.89 1.27 -13.16
N GLY A 134 11.52 0.09 -13.12
CA GLY A 134 12.89 -0.02 -13.62
C GLY A 134 13.51 -1.40 -13.46
N PHE A 135 14.68 -1.58 -14.09
CA PHE A 135 15.41 -2.84 -14.07
C PHE A 135 16.24 -3.00 -12.78
N ARG A 136 15.88 -3.96 -11.93
CA ARG A 136 16.56 -4.29 -10.67
C ARG A 136 16.51 -5.79 -10.40
N HIS A 137 17.55 -6.31 -9.76
CA HIS A 137 17.63 -7.73 -9.37
C HIS A 137 17.46 -8.71 -10.55
N GLY A 138 17.78 -8.27 -11.77
CA GLY A 138 17.63 -9.06 -12.99
C GLY A 138 16.23 -9.06 -13.61
N TYR A 139 15.30 -8.27 -13.08
CA TYR A 139 13.93 -8.12 -13.58
C TYR A 139 13.60 -6.67 -13.83
N PHE A 140 12.65 -6.42 -14.72
CA PHE A 140 11.92 -5.17 -14.70
C PHE A 140 10.84 -5.24 -13.63
N LEU A 141 10.70 -4.19 -12.83
CA LEU A 141 9.74 -4.14 -11.73
C LEU A 141 8.58 -3.24 -12.11
N LEU A 142 7.36 -3.80 -12.14
CA LEU A 142 6.14 -3.04 -12.34
C LEU A 142 5.45 -2.78 -10.99
N PRO A 143 5.25 -1.49 -10.62
CA PRO A 143 4.67 -1.14 -9.34
C PRO A 143 3.15 -1.32 -9.37
N MET A 144 2.65 -2.15 -8.46
CA MET A 144 1.26 -2.64 -8.40
C MET A 144 0.64 -2.36 -7.05
N GLU A 145 -0.70 -2.32 -7.02
CA GLU A 145 -1.50 -2.28 -5.80
C GLU A 145 -2.69 -3.24 -5.92
N ILE A 146 -2.93 -4.03 -4.88
CA ILE A 146 -4.16 -4.81 -4.74
C ILE A 146 -5.01 -4.19 -3.64
N GLN A 147 -6.26 -3.89 -3.96
CA GLN A 147 -7.23 -3.33 -3.03
C GLN A 147 -8.36 -4.32 -2.80
N SER A 148 -8.68 -4.59 -1.54
CA SER A 148 -9.87 -5.36 -1.20
C SER A 148 -11.14 -4.52 -1.41
N PRO A 149 -12.30 -5.15 -1.66
CA PRO A 149 -13.56 -4.47 -1.40
C PRO A 149 -13.64 -4.08 0.08
N PRO A 150 -14.51 -3.13 0.47
CA PRO A 150 -14.89 -3.05 1.86
C PRO A 150 -15.49 -4.39 2.30
N MET A 151 -15.11 -4.87 3.47
CA MET A 151 -15.56 -6.16 4.00
C MET A 151 -15.97 -6.02 5.46
N PRO A 152 -17.01 -6.73 5.92
CA PRO A 152 -17.35 -6.76 7.34
C PRO A 152 -16.17 -7.32 8.14
N PHE A 153 -15.86 -6.75 9.30
CA PHE A 153 -14.78 -7.25 10.15
C PHE A 153 -15.21 -8.51 10.91
N ASN A 154 -14.94 -9.67 10.32
CA ASN A 154 -15.18 -11.00 10.88
C ASN A 154 -14.16 -12.02 10.33
N GLU A 155 -14.13 -13.23 10.91
CA GLU A 155 -13.17 -14.27 10.53
C GLU A 155 -13.31 -14.71 9.06
N GLY A 156 -14.53 -14.70 8.51
CA GLY A 156 -14.76 -15.03 7.10
C GLY A 156 -14.05 -14.07 6.15
N SER A 157 -14.13 -12.77 6.43
CA SER A 157 -13.44 -11.74 5.65
C SER A 157 -11.92 -11.79 5.83
N LEU A 158 -11.43 -12.07 7.05
CA LEU A 158 -10.00 -12.25 7.30
C LEU A 158 -9.47 -13.48 6.54
N LEU A 159 -10.21 -14.59 6.54
CA LEU A 159 -9.86 -15.77 5.75
C LEU A 159 -9.88 -15.49 4.25
N ASN A 160 -10.78 -14.64 3.77
CA ASN A 160 -10.82 -14.20 2.38
C ASN A 160 -9.51 -13.47 2.00
N VAL A 161 -9.09 -12.49 2.82
CA VAL A 161 -7.80 -11.81 2.67
C VAL A 161 -6.66 -12.82 2.62
N ARG A 162 -6.57 -13.73 3.60
CA ARG A 162 -5.47 -14.71 3.67
C ARG A 162 -5.34 -15.52 2.39
N ARG A 163 -6.45 -15.97 1.82
CA ARG A 163 -6.48 -16.76 0.59
C ARG A 163 -6.03 -15.95 -0.62
N VAL A 164 -6.48 -14.71 -0.78
CA VAL A 164 -6.04 -13.84 -1.88
C VAL A 164 -4.53 -13.59 -1.80
N LEU A 165 -4.00 -13.33 -0.61
CA LEU A 165 -2.56 -13.14 -0.42
C LEU A 165 -1.76 -14.41 -0.76
N GLN A 166 -2.27 -15.59 -0.39
CA GLN A 166 -1.67 -16.87 -0.73
C GLN A 166 -1.65 -17.08 -2.25
N VAL A 167 -2.80 -16.93 -2.92
CA VAL A 167 -2.90 -17.10 -4.38
C VAL A 167 -1.87 -16.22 -5.09
N VAL A 168 -1.83 -14.94 -4.73
CA VAL A 168 -0.94 -13.97 -5.39
C VAL A 168 0.54 -14.29 -5.11
N SER A 169 0.90 -14.56 -3.85
CA SER A 169 2.31 -14.80 -3.46
C SER A 169 2.85 -16.19 -3.82
N GLU A 170 1.99 -17.18 -4.03
CA GLU A 170 2.36 -18.51 -4.54
C GLU A 170 2.47 -18.51 -6.05
N ARG A 171 1.66 -17.68 -6.74
CA ARG A 171 1.61 -17.65 -8.19
C ARG A 171 2.65 -16.73 -8.81
N TYR A 172 2.89 -15.55 -8.24
CA TYR A 172 3.71 -14.52 -8.86
C TYR A 172 5.02 -14.29 -8.13
N MET A 173 6.04 -13.89 -8.89
CA MET A 173 7.28 -13.36 -8.34
C MET A 173 7.09 -11.89 -7.94
N ILE A 174 7.14 -11.63 -6.63
CA ILE A 174 6.78 -10.34 -6.05
C ILE A 174 7.93 -9.81 -5.19
N LEU A 175 8.15 -8.50 -5.27
CA LEU A 175 9.04 -7.77 -4.39
C LEU A 175 8.25 -6.67 -3.65
N CYS A 176 8.12 -6.80 -2.34
CA CYS A 176 7.61 -5.73 -1.48
C CYS A 176 8.79 -4.83 -1.10
N ASN A 177 9.02 -3.80 -1.93
CA ASN A 177 10.13 -2.87 -1.77
C ASN A 177 10.00 -1.99 -0.52
N THR A 178 11.06 -1.28 -0.16
CA THR A 178 11.12 -0.51 1.11
C THR A 178 10.10 0.61 1.18
N ASP A 179 9.68 1.15 0.04
CA ASP A 179 8.67 2.20 -0.10
C ASP A 179 7.26 1.64 -0.38
N ALA A 180 7.10 0.31 -0.45
CA ALA A 180 5.81 -0.35 -0.52
C ALA A 180 5.20 -0.48 0.88
N ALA A 181 3.91 -0.15 1.00
CA ALA A 181 3.19 -0.15 2.25
C ALA A 181 1.87 -0.94 2.17
N ILE A 182 1.33 -1.25 3.34
CA ILE A 182 -0.05 -1.69 3.51
C ILE A 182 -0.84 -0.53 4.13
N HIS A 183 -2.00 -0.24 3.55
CA HIS A 183 -2.99 0.63 4.17
C HIS A 183 -4.20 -0.19 4.62
N VAL A 184 -4.65 0.06 5.85
CA VAL A 184 -5.90 -0.52 6.37
C VAL A 184 -6.88 0.61 6.60
N HIS A 185 -8.05 0.49 6.00
CA HIS A 185 -9.14 1.46 6.11
C HIS A 185 -10.21 0.88 7.02
N ILE A 186 -10.46 1.47 8.19
CA ILE A 186 -11.52 1.03 9.10
C ILE A 186 -12.75 1.93 8.96
N GLY A 187 -13.88 1.33 8.57
CA GLY A 187 -15.19 1.97 8.44
C GLY A 187 -16.23 1.42 9.42
N ASN A 188 -17.46 1.92 9.34
CA ASN A 188 -18.58 1.51 10.20
C ASN A 188 -19.77 1.05 9.34
N SER A 189 -19.52 0.19 8.34
CA SER A 189 -20.55 -0.35 7.43
C SER A 189 -21.38 0.72 6.73
N GLY A 190 -20.70 1.78 6.27
CA GLY A 190 -21.33 2.94 5.64
C GLY A 190 -22.02 3.91 6.61
N ASN A 191 -22.12 3.60 7.90
CA ASN A 191 -22.62 4.53 8.90
C ASN A 191 -21.52 5.54 9.30
N PRO A 192 -21.87 6.79 9.65
CA PRO A 192 -20.91 7.72 10.22
C PRO A 192 -20.41 7.22 11.58
N PHE A 193 -19.14 7.46 11.88
CA PHE A 193 -18.64 7.29 13.25
C PHE A 193 -19.19 8.41 14.15
N PRO A 194 -19.58 8.12 15.40
CA PRO A 194 -19.85 9.16 16.38
C PRO A 194 -18.61 10.03 16.60
N LEU A 195 -18.77 11.36 16.69
CA LEU A 195 -17.66 12.28 16.99
C LEU A 195 -16.86 11.83 18.22
N ARG A 196 -17.55 11.40 19.28
CA ARG A 196 -16.93 10.86 20.50
C ARG A 196 -15.91 9.77 20.20
N THR A 197 -16.25 8.83 19.32
CA THR A 197 -15.36 7.73 18.92
C THR A 197 -14.12 8.25 18.22
N LEU A 198 -14.26 9.20 17.30
CA LEU A 198 -13.14 9.76 16.55
C LEU A 198 -12.23 10.65 17.42
N VAL A 199 -12.81 11.44 18.32
CA VAL A 199 -12.06 12.21 19.32
C VAL A 199 -11.26 11.26 20.21
N ASN A 200 -11.89 10.21 20.73
CA ASN A 200 -11.19 9.21 21.54
C ASN A 200 -10.08 8.52 20.75
N PHE A 201 -10.34 8.14 19.49
CA PHE A 201 -9.33 7.57 18.62
C PHE A 201 -8.14 8.51 18.47
N ALA A 202 -8.38 9.80 18.18
CA ALA A 202 -7.31 10.78 18.03
C ALA A 202 -6.52 11.00 19.33
N LEU A 203 -7.17 11.01 20.51
CA LEU A 203 -6.48 11.10 21.82
C LEU A 203 -5.60 9.88 22.08
N LEU A 204 -6.12 8.68 21.80
CA LEU A 204 -5.39 7.44 21.94
C LEU A 204 -4.23 7.37 20.93
N ALA A 205 -4.45 7.71 19.65
CA ALA A 205 -3.42 7.81 18.62
C ALA A 205 -2.31 8.77 19.02
N TRP A 206 -2.65 9.97 19.46
CA TRP A 206 -1.70 10.97 19.97
C TRP A 206 -0.77 10.44 21.08
N THR A 207 -1.28 9.51 21.88
CA THR A 207 -0.59 8.94 23.05
C THR A 207 0.15 7.65 22.73
N PHE A 208 -0.44 6.76 21.92
CA PHE A 208 -0.02 5.38 21.69
C PHE A 208 0.72 5.14 20.37
N GLU A 209 0.76 6.13 19.47
CA GLU A 209 1.45 5.97 18.19
C GLU A 209 2.91 5.55 18.37
N ARG A 210 3.60 6.10 19.36
CA ARG A 210 5.03 5.81 19.62
C ARG A 210 5.30 4.38 20.08
N PRO A 211 4.57 3.80 21.05
CA PRO A 211 4.70 2.38 21.33
C PRO A 211 4.23 1.49 20.18
N LEU A 212 3.15 1.83 19.48
CA LEU A 212 2.66 1.04 18.33
C LEU A 212 3.67 1.01 17.19
N LEU A 213 4.41 2.09 16.93
CA LEU A 213 5.46 2.15 15.92
C LEU A 213 6.54 1.06 16.07
N GLN A 214 6.70 0.48 17.26
CA GLN A 214 7.61 -0.64 17.48
C GLN A 214 7.19 -1.92 16.76
N ILE A 215 5.95 -2.05 16.29
CA ILE A 215 5.53 -3.19 15.46
C ILE A 215 5.98 -3.01 13.99
N HIS A 216 6.46 -1.83 13.61
CA HIS A 216 6.82 -1.48 12.25
C HIS A 216 8.32 -1.19 12.09
N PRO A 217 8.89 -1.39 10.88
CA PRO A 217 10.30 -1.13 10.65
C PRO A 217 10.76 0.29 11.02
N PRO A 218 12.05 0.49 11.39
CA PRO A 218 12.58 1.78 11.84
C PRO A 218 12.33 2.96 10.90
N ARG A 219 12.17 2.74 9.58
CA ARG A 219 11.82 3.79 8.63
C ARG A 219 10.47 4.47 8.89
N PHE A 220 9.50 3.76 9.47
CA PHE A 220 8.22 4.33 9.89
C PHE A 220 8.33 5.10 11.21
N GLN A 221 9.38 4.86 11.99
CA GLN A 221 9.58 5.47 13.30
C GLN A 221 10.32 6.83 13.22
N ASN A 222 11.09 7.05 12.16
CA ASN A 222 12.06 8.15 12.06
C ASN A 222 11.62 9.27 11.09
N TYR A 223 10.56 10.00 11.45
CA TYR A 223 10.08 11.13 10.64
C TYR A 223 11.10 12.29 10.48
N GLN A 224 12.05 12.45 11.41
CA GLN A 224 12.97 13.60 11.42
C GLN A 224 14.12 13.54 10.38
N ARG A 225 14.16 12.52 9.51
CA ARG A 225 15.13 12.50 8.40
C ARG A 225 14.54 13.22 7.18
N ASN A 226 15.21 14.31 6.78
CA ASN A 226 14.90 15.09 5.57
C ASN A 226 14.61 14.17 4.38
N GLY A 227 13.41 14.27 3.82
CA GLY A 227 12.99 13.51 2.63
C GLY A 227 12.31 12.16 2.90
N SER A 228 11.91 11.84 4.15
CA SER A 228 11.17 10.59 4.41
C SER A 228 9.88 10.51 3.57
N THR A 229 9.78 9.46 2.75
CA THR A 229 8.57 9.10 1.98
C THR A 229 7.46 8.56 2.87
N PHE A 230 7.73 8.30 4.16
CA PHE A 230 6.82 7.66 5.09
C PHE A 230 5.95 8.66 5.85
N PRO A 231 4.72 8.25 6.23
CA PRO A 231 3.74 9.14 6.82
C PRO A 231 4.19 9.61 8.23
N PRO A 232 4.15 10.93 8.51
CA PRO A 232 4.55 11.46 9.81
C PRO A 232 3.66 10.99 10.98
N MET A 233 4.20 11.11 12.19
CA MET A 233 3.45 10.93 13.42
C MET A 233 2.43 12.06 13.68
N ILE A 234 1.24 11.72 14.19
CA ILE A 234 0.18 12.68 14.52
C ILE A 234 0.63 13.70 15.57
N ASN A 235 1.35 13.24 16.59
CA ASN A 235 1.79 14.12 17.69
C ASN A 235 3.04 14.96 17.34
N ILE A 236 3.65 14.77 16.17
CA ILE A 236 4.76 15.59 15.68
C ILE A 236 4.32 16.56 14.59
N ALA A 237 3.63 16.06 13.56
CA ALA A 237 3.46 16.80 12.31
C ALA A 237 2.05 17.32 12.08
N SER A 238 1.08 16.99 12.95
CA SER A 238 -0.27 17.52 12.79
C SER A 238 -0.32 19.04 12.92
N LEU A 239 -1.39 19.66 12.40
CA LEU A 239 -1.63 21.09 12.56
C LEU A 239 -1.71 21.49 14.05
N VAL A 240 -2.28 20.63 14.89
CA VAL A 240 -2.29 20.82 16.36
C VAL A 240 -0.88 20.89 16.93
N SER A 241 0.02 19.98 16.55
CA SER A 241 1.42 20.00 16.99
C SER A 241 2.12 21.29 16.56
N ARG A 242 1.89 21.73 15.32
CA ARG A 242 2.44 22.98 14.79
C ARG A 242 1.94 24.19 15.57
N TRP A 243 0.64 24.26 15.85
CA TRP A 243 0.05 25.35 16.62
C TRP A 243 0.53 25.37 18.07
N ALA A 244 0.66 24.20 18.70
CA ALA A 244 1.24 24.07 20.03
C ALA A 244 2.64 24.68 20.08
N ALA A 245 3.50 24.32 19.10
CA ALA A 245 4.86 24.84 18.99
C ALA A 245 4.89 26.36 18.77
N LEU A 246 4.03 26.90 17.88
CA LEU A 246 3.92 28.35 17.64
C LEU A 246 3.48 29.14 18.88
N LYS A 247 2.65 28.53 19.74
CA LYS A 247 2.23 29.11 21.02
C LYS A 247 3.22 28.87 22.16
N GLY A 248 4.38 28.25 21.88
CA GLY A 248 5.42 28.00 22.87
C GLY A 248 5.13 26.83 23.81
N HIS A 249 4.11 26.00 23.54
CA HIS A 249 3.87 24.77 24.30
C HIS A 249 4.95 23.73 23.96
N ARG A 250 5.59 23.19 25.01
CA ARG A 250 6.68 22.21 24.87
C ARG A 250 6.27 20.77 25.17
N THR A 251 5.02 20.56 25.60
CA THR A 251 4.51 19.24 25.98
C THR A 251 3.37 18.82 25.05
N PRO A 252 3.19 17.51 24.84
CA PRO A 252 2.08 16.99 24.02
C PRO A 252 0.69 17.20 24.67
N ILE A 253 0.63 17.74 25.89
CA ILE A 253 -0.62 17.95 26.64
C ILE A 253 -1.54 18.96 25.96
N TYR A 254 -0.99 20.05 25.41
CA TYR A 254 -1.79 21.05 24.69
C TYR A 254 -2.56 20.41 23.52
N GLY A 255 -1.93 19.46 22.84
CA GLY A 255 -2.57 18.75 21.74
C GLY A 255 -3.74 17.88 22.20
N LEU A 256 -3.59 17.16 23.31
CA LEU A 256 -4.69 16.41 23.92
C LEU A 256 -5.87 17.32 24.28
N GLU A 257 -5.60 18.46 24.92
CA GLU A 257 -6.64 19.42 25.31
C GLU A 257 -7.38 19.99 24.10
N THR A 258 -6.63 20.28 23.03
CA THR A 258 -7.19 20.77 21.77
C THR A 258 -8.06 19.72 21.08
N ILE A 259 -7.57 18.47 20.98
CA ILE A 259 -8.32 17.36 20.36
C ILE A 259 -9.60 17.04 21.15
N ALA A 260 -9.53 17.03 22.49
CA ALA A 260 -10.69 16.74 23.34
C ALA A 260 -11.79 17.80 23.24
N ALA A 261 -11.44 19.02 22.81
CA ALA A 261 -12.36 20.15 22.70
C ALA A 261 -13.07 20.24 21.33
N CYS A 262 -12.73 19.39 20.36
CA CYS A 262 -13.36 19.39 19.03
C CYS A 262 -14.87 19.19 19.12
N LYS A 263 -15.62 19.99 18.36
CA LYS A 263 -17.09 20.04 18.38
C LYS A 263 -17.74 19.29 17.22
N ASN A 264 -16.99 19.04 16.16
CA ASN A 264 -17.44 18.30 14.99
C ASN A 264 -16.27 17.55 14.32
N ILE A 265 -16.60 16.71 13.33
CA ILE A 265 -15.63 15.83 12.66
C ILE A 265 -14.68 16.66 11.79
N ASP A 266 -15.16 17.65 11.06
CA ASP A 266 -14.32 18.50 10.19
C ASP A 266 -13.26 19.28 10.97
N GLU A 267 -13.62 19.83 12.14
CA GLU A 267 -12.68 20.48 13.06
C GLU A 267 -11.60 19.49 13.51
N LEU A 268 -11.99 18.27 13.92
CA LEU A 268 -11.04 17.24 14.29
C LEU A 268 -10.10 16.88 13.13
N VAL A 269 -10.65 16.60 11.94
CA VAL A 269 -9.88 16.26 10.74
C VAL A 269 -8.91 17.38 10.37
N PHE A 270 -9.39 18.64 10.38
CA PHE A 270 -8.56 19.80 10.09
C PHE A 270 -7.38 19.95 11.07
N LEU A 271 -7.62 19.67 12.34
CA LEU A 271 -6.61 19.77 13.40
C LEU A 271 -5.58 18.64 13.33
N VAL A 272 -6.01 17.43 12.96
CA VAL A 272 -5.18 16.23 12.91
C VAL A 272 -4.69 15.88 11.50
N LYS A 273 -4.82 16.77 10.52
CA LYS A 273 -4.11 16.63 9.24
C LYS A 273 -2.66 17.12 9.36
N ASN A 274 -1.83 16.76 8.39
CA ASN A 274 -0.45 17.21 8.33
C ASN A 274 -0.38 18.74 8.22
N GLY A 275 0.41 19.36 9.09
CA GLY A 275 0.60 20.80 9.17
C GLY A 275 1.81 21.31 8.39
N HIS A 276 2.60 20.45 7.74
CA HIS A 276 3.83 20.84 7.05
C HIS A 276 3.73 20.85 5.53
N ASP A 277 3.05 19.84 4.96
CA ASP A 277 2.91 19.61 3.52
C ASP A 277 1.69 18.74 3.24
N ASP A 278 1.50 18.35 1.98
CA ASP A 278 0.36 17.57 1.51
C ASP A 278 0.47 16.06 1.82
N ARG A 279 1.51 15.60 2.53
CA ARG A 279 1.64 14.18 2.89
C ARG A 279 0.60 13.80 3.93
N ARG A 280 0.04 12.59 3.80
CA ARG A 280 -0.89 12.03 4.79
C ARG A 280 -0.12 11.60 6.05
N LEU A 281 -0.74 11.79 7.22
CA LEU A 281 -0.21 11.30 8.50
C LEU A 281 -0.36 9.79 8.62
N THR A 282 0.34 9.22 9.61
CA THR A 282 0.29 7.80 9.98
C THR A 282 -1.16 7.30 10.11
N TYR A 283 -2.01 8.09 10.76
CA TYR A 283 -3.44 7.88 10.84
C TYR A 283 -4.09 9.02 10.06
N ASN A 284 -4.68 8.69 8.92
CA ASN A 284 -5.32 9.66 8.05
C ASN A 284 -6.84 9.63 8.26
N LEU A 285 -7.40 10.80 8.58
CA LEU A 285 -8.83 10.98 8.84
C LEU A 285 -9.52 11.78 7.73
N LEU A 286 -8.82 12.16 6.65
CA LEU A 286 -9.38 12.98 5.57
C LEU A 286 -10.66 12.41 4.96
N GLY A 287 -10.78 11.08 4.86
CA GLY A 287 -11.98 10.41 4.35
C GLY A 287 -13.24 10.65 5.18
N LEU A 288 -13.11 11.14 6.42
CA LEU A 288 -14.23 11.40 7.33
C LEU A 288 -14.84 12.80 7.21
N SER A 289 -14.12 13.75 6.62
CA SER A 289 -14.57 15.15 6.50
C SER A 289 -15.60 15.30 5.39
N ASP A 290 -16.59 16.18 5.56
CA ASP A 290 -17.49 16.56 4.47
C ASP A 290 -16.91 17.70 3.64
N GLU A 291 -16.12 18.59 4.26
CA GLU A 291 -15.58 19.79 3.62
C GLU A 291 -14.22 19.59 2.94
N LEU A 292 -13.37 18.74 3.52
CA LEU A 292 -11.95 18.59 3.12
C LEU A 292 -11.70 17.38 2.21
N ARG A 293 -12.75 16.71 1.73
CA ARG A 293 -12.61 15.61 0.77
C ARG A 293 -12.20 16.17 -0.59
N PRO A 294 -11.29 15.50 -1.32
CA PRO A 294 -10.93 15.90 -2.67
C PRO A 294 -12.17 15.94 -3.58
N GLU A 295 -12.31 16.99 -4.40
CA GLU A 295 -13.45 17.19 -5.32
C GLU A 295 -13.61 16.05 -6.34
N THR A 296 -12.57 15.26 -6.59
CA THR A 296 -12.58 14.06 -7.43
C THR A 296 -13.34 12.87 -6.81
N SER A 297 -13.89 13.05 -5.59
CA SER A 297 -14.78 12.09 -4.96
C SER A 297 -16.17 12.16 -5.61
N GLU A 298 -16.38 11.49 -6.73
CA GLU A 298 -17.74 11.33 -7.25
C GLU A 298 -18.66 10.71 -6.18
N GLY A 299 -19.64 11.50 -5.73
CA GLY A 299 -20.78 11.07 -4.92
C GLY A 299 -20.52 10.79 -3.43
N ASP A 300 -21.63 10.85 -2.69
CA ASP A 300 -21.81 10.51 -1.28
C ASP A 300 -21.63 8.99 -1.03
N ASP A 301 -20.47 8.44 -1.39
CA ASP A 301 -20.15 7.03 -1.12
C ASP A 301 -19.85 6.86 0.37
N PRO A 302 -20.75 6.19 1.12
CA PRO A 302 -20.62 6.09 2.57
C PRO A 302 -19.43 5.22 2.99
N PHE A 303 -18.94 4.33 2.12
CA PHE A 303 -17.81 3.45 2.41
C PHE A 303 -16.45 4.16 2.30
N LYS A 304 -16.40 5.39 1.76
CA LYS A 304 -15.18 6.22 1.78
C LYS A 304 -14.91 6.86 3.15
N ARG A 305 -15.87 6.80 4.08
CA ARG A 305 -15.75 7.38 5.44
C ARG A 305 -15.00 6.44 6.38
N THR A 306 -13.69 6.41 6.24
CA THR A 306 -12.80 5.50 7.00
C THR A 306 -11.69 6.24 7.74
N VAL A 307 -11.21 5.63 8.83
CA VAL A 307 -9.88 5.92 9.39
C VAL A 307 -8.86 5.06 8.65
N GLU A 308 -7.87 5.69 8.03
CA GLU A 308 -6.81 5.01 7.29
C GLU A 308 -5.53 4.88 8.12
N PHE A 309 -4.97 3.68 8.22
CA PHE A 309 -3.75 3.32 8.94
C PHE A 309 -2.62 3.06 7.94
N ARG A 310 -1.52 3.81 8.01
CA ARG A 310 -0.48 3.86 6.95
C ARG A 310 0.93 3.45 7.37
N GLN A 311 1.08 2.78 8.51
CA GLN A 311 2.40 2.54 9.13
C GLN A 311 3.03 1.18 8.84
N HIS A 312 2.34 0.31 8.10
CA HIS A 312 2.77 -1.07 7.92
C HIS A 312 3.59 -1.24 6.64
N LYS A 313 4.73 -1.92 6.74
CA LYS A 313 5.51 -2.34 5.55
C LYS A 313 4.65 -3.26 4.68
N SER A 314 4.86 -3.26 3.37
CA SER A 314 4.21 -4.27 2.54
C SER A 314 4.83 -5.66 2.72
N HIS A 315 3.96 -6.68 2.70
CA HIS A 315 4.28 -8.10 2.63
C HIS A 315 2.96 -8.88 2.33
N PHE A 316 3.09 -10.13 1.91
CA PHE A 316 1.99 -11.07 1.64
C PHE A 316 1.92 -12.21 2.67
N ASP A 317 2.49 -12.03 3.87
CA ASP A 317 2.30 -13.01 4.95
C ASP A 317 0.85 -12.92 5.44
N PRO A 318 0.03 -13.97 5.24
CA PRO A 318 -1.39 -13.90 5.54
C PRO A 318 -1.69 -13.62 7.01
N LEU A 319 -0.85 -14.13 7.92
CA LEU A 319 -1.07 -13.97 9.36
C LEU A 319 -0.71 -12.56 9.80
N GLU A 320 0.49 -12.08 9.48
CA GLU A 320 0.94 -10.73 9.86
C GLU A 320 0.01 -9.64 9.30
N VAL A 321 -0.52 -9.80 8.06
CA VAL A 321 -1.50 -8.85 7.50
C VAL A 321 -2.82 -8.88 8.27
N THR A 322 -3.40 -10.07 8.50
CA THR A 322 -4.69 -10.15 9.21
C THR A 322 -4.62 -9.77 10.69
N ASP A 323 -3.48 -10.01 11.32
CA ASP A 323 -3.23 -9.57 12.69
C ASP A 323 -3.18 -8.06 12.75
N TRP A 324 -2.53 -7.40 11.78
CA TRP A 324 -2.51 -5.95 11.71
C TRP A 324 -3.91 -5.36 11.52
N ILE A 325 -4.72 -5.92 10.60
CA ILE A 325 -6.13 -5.52 10.43
C ILE A 325 -6.89 -5.64 11.76
N SER A 326 -6.62 -6.70 12.52
CA SER A 326 -7.26 -6.93 13.83
C SER A 326 -6.83 -5.90 14.88
N VAL A 327 -5.56 -5.48 14.91
CA VAL A 327 -5.10 -4.37 15.76
C VAL A 327 -5.81 -3.06 15.39
N CYS A 328 -5.90 -2.72 14.10
CA CYS A 328 -6.61 -1.53 13.63
C CYS A 328 -8.09 -1.52 14.07
N ALA A 329 -8.78 -2.65 13.93
CA ALA A 329 -10.16 -2.80 14.38
C ALA A 329 -10.30 -2.72 15.91
N ALA A 330 -9.40 -3.35 16.67
CA ALA A 330 -9.35 -3.28 18.13
C ALA A 330 -9.17 -1.83 18.62
N PHE A 331 -8.35 -1.06 17.91
CA PHE A 331 -8.15 0.36 18.18
C PHE A 331 -9.48 1.13 18.11
N MET A 332 -10.21 0.99 17.01
CA MET A 332 -11.50 1.67 16.83
C MET A 332 -12.56 1.22 17.84
N ARG A 333 -12.63 -0.09 18.14
CA ARG A 333 -13.51 -0.62 19.19
C ARG A 333 -13.19 -0.04 20.56
N LYS A 334 -11.90 0.02 20.91
CA LYS A 334 -11.45 0.59 22.19
C LYS A 334 -11.84 2.06 22.28
N ALA A 335 -11.54 2.85 21.25
CA ALA A 335 -11.92 4.25 21.20
C ALA A 335 -13.44 4.46 21.38
N HIS A 336 -14.26 3.60 20.77
CA HIS A 336 -15.71 3.67 20.90
C HIS A 336 -16.22 3.29 22.30
N SER A 337 -15.60 2.29 22.94
CA SER A 337 -16.00 1.77 24.26
C SER A 337 -15.81 2.75 25.42
N LEU A 338 -14.97 3.77 25.25
CA LEU A 338 -14.60 4.70 26.30
C LEU A 338 -15.43 5.99 26.25
N SER A 339 -15.56 6.66 27.40
CA SER A 339 -15.98 8.06 27.44
C SER A 339 -14.80 8.98 27.10
N THR A 340 -15.08 10.16 26.56
CA THR A 340 -14.02 11.13 26.24
C THR A 340 -13.31 11.63 27.49
N GLU A 341 -14.03 11.83 28.60
CA GLU A 341 -13.41 12.23 29.86
C GLU A 341 -12.43 11.18 30.38
N SER A 342 -12.83 9.89 30.39
CA SER A 342 -11.96 8.81 30.85
C SER A 342 -10.76 8.61 29.92
N THR A 343 -10.99 8.69 28.60
CA THR A 343 -9.92 8.61 27.59
C THR A 343 -8.91 9.74 27.79
N PHE A 344 -9.38 10.98 27.87
CA PHE A 344 -8.53 12.15 28.08
C PHE A 344 -7.73 12.05 29.38
N LYS A 345 -8.38 11.69 30.50
CA LYS A 345 -7.70 11.51 31.80
C LYS A 345 -6.64 10.43 31.72
N HIS A 346 -6.93 9.32 31.04
CA HIS A 346 -6.00 8.23 30.84
C HIS A 346 -4.77 8.65 30.02
N CYS A 347 -4.98 9.22 28.83
CA CYS A 347 -3.94 9.75 27.97
C CYS A 347 -3.06 10.79 28.68
N ARG A 348 -3.69 11.73 29.39
CA ARG A 348 -2.99 12.76 30.17
C ARG A 348 -2.13 12.15 31.28
N SER A 349 -2.62 11.12 31.96
CA SER A 349 -1.87 10.42 33.00
C SER A 349 -0.64 9.71 32.42
N LEU A 350 -0.76 9.09 31.23
CA LEU A 350 0.37 8.41 30.59
C LEU A 350 1.43 9.40 30.11
N LEU A 351 1.03 10.51 29.50
CA LEU A 351 1.98 11.52 29.01
C LEU A 351 2.71 12.28 30.14
N ASN A 352 2.10 12.39 31.32
CA ASN A 352 2.73 12.95 32.51
C ASN A 352 3.48 11.89 33.34
N GLY A 353 3.28 10.61 33.05
CA GLY A 353 3.90 9.50 33.76
C GLY A 353 5.36 9.26 33.32
N PRO A 354 6.06 8.34 34.00
CA PRO A 354 7.38 7.88 33.54
C PRO A 354 7.31 7.31 32.12
N PRO A 355 8.37 7.46 31.29
CA PRO A 355 8.37 6.96 29.91
C PRO A 355 7.99 5.48 29.76
N ASP A 356 8.34 4.64 30.73
CA ASP A 356 8.10 3.19 30.70
C ASP A 356 6.64 2.78 30.97
N PHE A 357 5.77 3.72 31.38
CA PHE A 357 4.36 3.44 31.65
C PHE A 357 3.54 3.18 30.38
N CYS A 358 4.04 3.59 29.21
CA CYS A 358 3.35 3.45 27.93
C CYS A 358 4.14 2.50 27.00
N SER A 359 4.28 1.24 27.40
CA SER A 359 4.98 0.22 26.61
C SER A 359 4.11 -0.32 25.46
N LEU A 360 4.74 -0.97 24.47
CA LEU A 360 4.00 -1.69 23.42
C LEU A 360 3.06 -2.74 24.02
N GLN A 361 3.52 -3.48 25.03
CA GLN A 361 2.73 -4.55 25.68
C GLN A 361 1.48 -3.96 26.33
N TYR A 362 1.67 -2.92 27.14
CA TYR A 362 0.57 -2.21 27.77
C TYR A 362 -0.43 -1.70 26.72
N THR A 363 0.07 -1.12 25.64
CA THR A 363 -0.75 -0.57 24.57
C THR A 363 -1.62 -1.64 23.91
N LEU A 364 -1.04 -2.75 23.45
CA LEU A 364 -1.77 -3.83 22.81
C LEU A 364 -2.83 -4.46 23.75
N MET A 365 -2.45 -4.73 25.01
CA MET A 365 -3.40 -5.20 26.02
C MET A 365 -4.53 -4.19 26.27
N PHE A 366 -4.21 -2.88 26.30
CA PHE A 366 -5.21 -1.84 26.48
C PHE A 366 -6.19 -1.78 25.31
N LEU A 367 -5.71 -1.95 24.07
CA LEU A 367 -6.57 -2.03 22.87
C LEU A 367 -7.43 -3.29 22.85
N GLY A 368 -7.08 -4.30 23.65
CA GLY A 368 -7.82 -5.55 23.79
C GLY A 368 -7.31 -6.66 22.87
N CYS A 369 -6.06 -6.59 22.43
CA CYS A 369 -5.38 -7.69 21.75
C CYS A 369 -5.20 -8.87 22.72
N ASP A 370 -5.33 -10.10 22.22
CA ASP A 370 -5.15 -11.30 23.02
C ASP A 370 -3.68 -11.59 23.36
N GLU A 371 -3.44 -12.57 24.25
CA GLU A 371 -2.10 -12.89 24.73
C GLU A 371 -1.17 -13.39 23.63
N GLU A 372 -1.69 -14.12 22.64
CA GLU A 372 -0.90 -14.66 21.53
C GLU A 372 -0.43 -13.52 20.61
N GLN A 373 -1.35 -12.63 20.22
CA GLN A 373 -1.06 -11.45 19.42
C GLN A 373 -0.09 -10.51 20.13
N VAL A 374 -0.27 -10.29 21.44
CA VAL A 374 0.66 -9.50 22.27
C VAL A 374 2.04 -10.15 22.30
N SER A 375 2.11 -11.46 22.53
CA SER A 375 3.38 -12.20 22.58
C SER A 375 4.13 -12.11 21.25
N TYR A 376 3.42 -12.29 20.13
CA TYR A 376 3.98 -12.17 18.79
C TYR A 376 4.62 -10.79 18.57
N TYR A 377 3.87 -9.70 18.75
CA TYR A 377 4.41 -8.36 18.51
C TYR A 377 5.51 -7.96 19.48
N ILE A 378 5.48 -8.43 20.72
CA ILE A 378 6.56 -8.16 21.67
C ILE A 378 7.85 -8.88 21.29
N THR A 379 7.73 -10.09 20.74
CA THR A 379 8.86 -10.91 20.31
C THR A 379 9.47 -10.38 19.00
N HIS A 380 8.64 -9.84 18.10
CA HIS A 380 9.03 -9.36 16.77
C HIS A 380 9.15 -7.83 16.66
N ARG A 381 9.14 -7.11 17.79
CA ARG A 381 9.21 -5.65 17.78
C ARG A 381 10.54 -5.14 17.24
N TYR A 382 10.45 -4.02 16.53
CA TYR A 382 11.58 -3.26 16.04
C TYR A 382 12.12 -2.31 17.13
N PRO A 383 13.46 -2.21 17.28
CA PRO A 383 14.07 -1.35 18.28
C PRO A 383 13.91 0.14 17.94
N THR A 384 13.62 0.97 18.96
CA THR A 384 13.31 2.40 18.79
C THR A 384 14.49 3.32 18.49
N ASP A 385 15.74 2.83 18.53
CA ASP A 385 16.94 3.68 18.41
C ASP A 385 18.14 3.00 17.70
N ALA A 386 17.92 1.89 16.99
CA ALA A 386 19.03 1.10 16.45
C ALA A 386 19.59 1.67 15.13
N ARG A 387 20.29 2.81 15.21
CA ARG A 387 21.00 3.43 14.08
C ARG A 387 21.95 2.46 13.33
N PRO A 388 22.63 1.50 13.99
CA PRO A 388 23.47 0.52 13.28
C PRO A 388 22.69 -0.66 12.67
N MET A 389 21.45 -0.92 13.11
CA MET A 389 20.65 -2.10 12.68
C MET A 389 19.49 -1.75 11.73
N ALA A 390 19.21 -0.46 11.49
CA ALA A 390 18.13 -0.04 10.59
C ALA A 390 18.23 -0.71 9.20
N THR A 391 19.44 -0.92 8.70
CA THR A 391 19.69 -1.59 7.40
C THR A 391 19.33 -3.08 7.38
N LEU A 392 19.27 -3.76 8.53
CA LEU A 392 18.83 -5.16 8.61
C LEU A 392 17.30 -5.26 8.58
N TYR A 393 16.63 -4.34 9.27
CA TYR A 393 15.18 -4.35 9.48
C TYR A 393 14.39 -3.66 8.37
N ASP A 394 15.05 -2.82 7.57
CA ASP A 394 14.46 -2.14 6.41
C ASP A 394 14.70 -2.87 5.10
N ARG A 395 14.86 -4.19 5.11
CA ARG A 395 15.01 -4.97 3.88
C ARG A 395 13.67 -5.14 3.15
N PRO A 396 13.66 -5.16 1.81
CA PRO A 396 12.50 -5.59 1.06
C PRO A 396 12.12 -7.04 1.41
N VAL A 397 10.85 -7.39 1.20
CA VAL A 397 10.36 -8.77 1.35
C VAL A 397 10.11 -9.33 -0.04
N ALA A 398 10.76 -10.45 -0.38
CA ALA A 398 10.59 -11.11 -1.67
C ALA A 398 9.77 -12.38 -1.54
N TYR A 399 8.85 -12.60 -2.48
CA TYR A 399 8.12 -13.85 -2.67
C TYR A 399 8.63 -14.51 -3.95
N GLY A 400 9.66 -15.33 -3.77
CA GLY A 400 10.49 -15.87 -4.86
C GLY A 400 11.97 -15.72 -4.53
N PRO A 401 12.87 -16.34 -5.30
CA PRO A 401 14.31 -16.30 -5.07
C PRO A 401 15.01 -14.95 -5.37
N ILE A 402 14.29 -13.83 -5.40
CA ILE A 402 14.92 -12.51 -5.60
C ILE A 402 15.82 -12.21 -4.40
N ASP A 403 17.15 -12.24 -4.60
CA ASP A 403 18.08 -11.73 -3.60
C ASP A 403 18.27 -10.21 -3.74
N THR A 404 17.75 -9.48 -2.76
CA THR A 404 17.85 -8.02 -2.71
C THR A 404 19.27 -7.52 -2.42
N ALA A 405 20.16 -8.39 -1.93
CA ALA A 405 21.58 -8.11 -1.76
C ALA A 405 22.39 -8.31 -3.05
N GLU A 406 21.86 -9.06 -4.02
CA GLU A 406 22.50 -9.28 -5.30
C GLU A 406 22.24 -8.12 -6.25
N VAL A 407 23.33 -7.52 -6.73
CA VAL A 407 23.29 -6.50 -7.77
C VAL A 407 23.54 -7.19 -9.10
N TYR A 408 22.47 -7.55 -9.79
CA TYR A 408 22.54 -8.03 -11.16
C TYR A 408 22.85 -6.86 -12.10
N HIS A 409 24.13 -6.63 -12.34
CA HIS A 409 24.56 -5.78 -13.43
C HIS A 409 24.54 -6.62 -14.71
N TYR A 410 23.59 -6.31 -15.60
CA TYR A 410 23.79 -6.67 -16.99
C TYR A 410 25.04 -5.90 -17.49
N PRO A 411 26.04 -6.56 -18.11
CA PRO A 411 27.33 -5.94 -18.47
C PRO A 411 27.24 -4.71 -19.39
N ALA A 412 26.06 -4.36 -19.90
CA ALA A 412 25.80 -3.16 -20.68
C ALA A 412 25.73 -1.89 -19.82
N TRP A 413 25.41 -2.01 -18.52
CA TRP A 413 25.27 -0.85 -17.65
C TRP A 413 26.59 -0.46 -17.00
N SER A 414 27.38 0.32 -17.74
CA SER A 414 28.49 1.10 -17.22
C SER A 414 28.31 2.54 -17.70
N PRO A 415 28.32 3.56 -16.82
CA PRO A 415 28.35 4.96 -17.24
C PRO A 415 29.55 5.28 -18.16
N ARG A 416 30.59 4.42 -18.21
CA ARG A 416 31.71 4.52 -19.16
C ARG A 416 31.45 3.89 -20.54
N ALA A 417 30.38 3.11 -20.72
CA ALA A 417 30.03 2.52 -22.02
C ALA A 417 29.43 3.55 -23.00
N LEU A 418 29.09 4.76 -22.51
CA LEU A 418 28.59 5.89 -23.30
C LEU A 418 29.60 6.46 -24.33
N SER A 419 30.86 6.00 -24.34
CA SER A 419 31.89 6.44 -25.28
C SER A 419 32.37 5.35 -26.27
N GLY A 420 31.82 4.13 -26.20
CA GLY A 420 32.19 3.02 -27.09
C GLY A 420 31.24 2.85 -28.27
N GLY A 421 31.78 2.84 -29.50
CA GLY A 421 31.01 2.63 -30.73
C GLY A 421 30.23 1.31 -30.76
N ARG A 422 29.17 1.27 -31.59
CA ARG A 422 28.13 0.22 -31.73
C ARG A 422 28.62 -1.23 -31.84
N GLU A 423 29.88 -1.50 -32.19
CA GLU A 423 30.36 -2.84 -32.53
C GLU A 423 30.90 -3.69 -31.37
N ASN A 424 31.04 -3.14 -30.16
CA ASN A 424 31.66 -3.86 -29.01
C ASN A 424 30.70 -4.14 -27.83
N ARG A 425 29.38 -4.08 -28.02
CA ARG A 425 28.43 -4.38 -26.93
C ARG A 425 28.31 -5.90 -26.70
N PRO A 426 28.36 -6.38 -25.45
CA PRO A 426 28.30 -7.81 -25.15
C PRO A 426 26.96 -8.42 -25.55
N LYS A 427 27.00 -9.49 -26.35
CA LYS A 427 25.83 -10.28 -26.75
C LYS A 427 25.45 -11.24 -25.62
N LEU A 428 24.16 -11.30 -25.30
CA LEU A 428 23.62 -12.23 -24.32
C LEU A 428 23.61 -13.66 -24.86
N PRO A 429 23.87 -14.67 -24.02
CA PRO A 429 23.81 -16.05 -24.46
C PRO A 429 22.35 -16.46 -24.77
N PRO A 430 22.10 -17.18 -25.87
CA PRO A 430 20.76 -17.66 -26.21
C PRO A 430 20.28 -18.78 -25.27
N ARG A 431 18.97 -18.83 -25.02
CA ARG A 431 18.26 -19.85 -24.22
C ARG A 431 18.45 -21.27 -24.79
N ASN A 432 18.52 -22.28 -23.91
CA ASN A 432 18.50 -23.72 -24.23
C ASN A 432 17.10 -24.15 -24.76
N GLU A 433 17.05 -25.04 -25.75
CA GLU A 433 15.82 -25.55 -26.40
C GLU A 433 14.77 -26.11 -25.43
N ASP A 434 15.18 -26.64 -24.28
CA ASP A 434 14.25 -27.20 -23.29
C ASP A 434 13.37 -26.14 -22.63
N ALA A 435 13.83 -24.89 -22.55
CA ALA A 435 13.02 -23.75 -22.09
C ALA A 435 11.94 -23.39 -23.11
N ARG A 436 12.27 -23.43 -24.40
CA ARG A 436 11.32 -23.11 -25.50
C ARG A 436 10.12 -24.06 -25.57
N ARG A 437 10.23 -25.28 -25.01
CA ARG A 437 9.16 -26.28 -25.05
C ARG A 437 8.11 -26.12 -23.94
N ARG A 438 8.43 -25.39 -22.86
CA ARG A 438 7.49 -25.12 -21.76
C ARG A 438 6.57 -23.93 -22.02
N ASP A 439 6.93 -23.09 -23.00
CA ASP A 439 6.30 -21.79 -23.27
C ASP A 439 5.35 -21.84 -24.48
N ARG A 440 4.59 -22.94 -24.67
CA ARG A 440 3.50 -22.89 -25.67
C ARG A 440 2.44 -21.91 -25.16
N PRO A 441 2.02 -20.92 -25.97
CA PRO A 441 1.11 -19.88 -25.52
C PRO A 441 -0.26 -20.46 -25.14
N GLY A 442 -0.85 -19.93 -24.07
CA GLY A 442 -2.30 -19.90 -23.85
C GLY A 442 -3.00 -19.08 -24.95
N PRO A 443 -4.34 -18.97 -24.93
CA PRO A 443 -5.14 -18.76 -26.13
C PRO A 443 -4.74 -17.52 -26.94
N THR A 444 -4.75 -17.69 -28.26
CA THR A 444 -4.60 -16.63 -29.27
C THR A 444 -5.69 -15.58 -29.09
N TYR A 445 -5.30 -14.33 -28.86
CA TYR A 445 -6.21 -13.18 -28.80
C TYR A 445 -6.56 -12.69 -30.22
N PRO A 446 -7.79 -12.19 -30.45
CA PRO A 446 -8.24 -11.75 -31.77
C PRO A 446 -7.51 -10.48 -32.23
N GLU A 447 -7.09 -10.46 -33.50
CA GLU A 447 -6.24 -9.45 -34.16
C GLU A 447 -6.96 -8.13 -34.53
N GLU A 448 -8.19 -7.90 -34.12
CA GLU A 448 -9.02 -6.82 -34.69
C GLU A 448 -9.28 -5.71 -33.65
N ASP A 449 -8.42 -4.66 -33.63
CA ASP A 449 -8.80 -3.23 -33.55
C ASP A 449 -7.64 -2.23 -33.36
N TYR A 450 -6.39 -2.54 -33.75
CA TYR A 450 -5.31 -1.54 -33.71
C TYR A 450 -5.27 -0.67 -34.97
N GLY A 451 -6.26 0.22 -35.11
CA GLY A 451 -6.33 1.22 -36.17
C GLY A 451 -5.72 2.57 -35.79
N VAL A 452 -4.39 2.68 -35.68
CA VAL A 452 -3.73 4.00 -35.51
C VAL A 452 -3.62 4.68 -36.87
N ARG A 453 -4.40 5.76 -37.08
CA ARG A 453 -4.23 6.67 -38.23
C ARG A 453 -3.10 7.66 -37.97
N GLU A 454 -2.09 7.62 -38.83
CA GLU A 454 -1.03 8.63 -38.93
C GLU A 454 -1.60 10.00 -39.30
N ASN A 455 -1.46 10.99 -38.40
CA ASN A 455 -1.69 12.40 -38.73
C ASN A 455 -0.33 13.07 -39.01
N TYR A 456 0.05 13.14 -40.28
CA TYR A 456 1.04 14.11 -40.75
C TYR A 456 0.35 15.47 -40.90
N GLY A 457 0.80 16.45 -40.11
CA GLY A 457 0.42 17.84 -40.30
C GLY A 457 1.05 18.41 -41.57
N VAL A 458 0.24 19.12 -42.36
CA VAL A 458 0.71 20.19 -43.25
C VAL A 458 -0.11 21.43 -42.95
N ARG A 459 0.56 22.42 -42.35
CA ARG A 459 0.16 23.81 -42.39
C ARG A 459 0.40 24.31 -43.81
N ASP A 460 -0.58 24.97 -44.40
CA ASP A 460 -0.36 26.08 -45.31
C ASP A 460 -1.53 27.07 -45.20
N ASN A 461 -1.20 28.34 -45.45
CA ASN A 461 -1.93 29.59 -45.17
C ASN A 461 -3.45 29.61 -45.39
#